data_AF-A0A2D8UZK2-F1
#
_entry.id   AF-A0A2D8UZK2-F1
#
_cell.length_a   1.000
_cell.length_b   1.000
_cell.length_c   1.000
_cell.angle_alpha   90.00
_cell.angle_beta   90.00
_cell.angle_gamma   90.00
#
_symmetry.space_group_name_H-M   'P 1'
#
loop_
_entity.id
_entity.type
_entity.pdbx_description
1 polymer ?
#
loop_
_entity_poly.entity_id
_entity_poly.type
_entity_poly.pdbx_seq_one_letter_code
_entity_poly.pdbx_strand_id
1 'polypeptide(L)'
;MGATTRSGLLSAPLLSRFTVKERLDHYTAEELTIILLRSSRVLEVPLEGDAALKMAECSRGTPRIANNLLRRVRDYAQVRHDGVISVEVVRSALEMLEIDANGLNEMDKRILRCIAEHFGGGPVGIKTMALAVGEEPETIEHVHEPFLISKGLLSRTPQGRILTPNASRILGAH
;
A
#
# COMPACT_ATOMS: atom_id res chain seq x y z
N MET A 1 -0.05 13.97 -24.70
CA MET A 1 0.13 13.00 -23.60
C MET A 1 -0.90 13.34 -22.53
N GLY A 2 -1.73 12.39 -22.09
CA GLY A 2 -2.72 12.59 -21.03
C GLY A 2 -2.65 11.46 -20.02
N ALA A 3 -2.85 11.75 -18.73
CA ALA A 3 -2.85 10.76 -17.65
C ALA A 3 -4.14 10.92 -16.82
N THR A 4 -4.76 9.80 -16.45
CA THR A 4 -5.92 9.79 -15.57
C THR A 4 -5.87 8.57 -14.67
N THR A 5 -6.29 8.73 -13.42
CA THR A 5 -6.54 7.61 -12.51
C THR A 5 -7.89 6.93 -12.80
N ARG A 6 -8.76 7.57 -13.61
CA ARG A 6 -10.11 7.10 -13.93
C ARG A 6 -10.41 7.30 -15.42
N SER A 7 -10.04 6.33 -16.23
CA SER A 7 -10.37 6.33 -17.67
C SER A 7 -11.87 6.37 -17.93
N GLY A 8 -12.67 5.77 -17.04
CA GLY A 8 -14.14 5.77 -17.12
C GLY A 8 -14.83 7.11 -16.83
N LEU A 9 -14.11 8.12 -16.30
CA LEU A 9 -14.62 9.48 -16.16
C LEU A 9 -14.39 10.35 -17.39
N LEU A 10 -13.56 9.90 -18.33
CA LEU A 10 -13.32 10.64 -19.56
C LEU A 10 -14.51 10.46 -20.51
N SER A 11 -14.96 11.57 -21.11
CA SER A 11 -16.04 11.52 -22.09
C SER A 11 -15.63 10.69 -23.30
N ALA A 12 -16.57 9.90 -23.84
CA ALA A 12 -16.31 9.04 -25.00
C ALA A 12 -15.70 9.79 -26.21
N PRO A 13 -16.11 11.05 -26.54
CA PRO A 13 -15.51 11.81 -27.63
C PRO A 13 -14.04 12.23 -27.39
N LEU A 14 -13.65 12.40 -26.12
CA LEU A 14 -12.27 12.73 -25.76
C LEU A 14 -11.41 11.46 -25.75
N LEU A 15 -11.97 10.36 -25.24
CA LEU A 15 -11.30 9.05 -25.18
C LEU A 15 -11.02 8.46 -26.58
N SER A 16 -11.88 8.72 -27.56
CA SER A 16 -11.72 8.25 -28.94
C SER A 16 -10.57 8.95 -29.68
N ARG A 17 -10.06 10.09 -29.18
CA ARG A 17 -8.91 10.81 -29.75
C ARG A 17 -7.56 10.22 -29.36
N PHE A 18 -7.53 9.28 -28.41
CA PHE A 18 -6.31 8.59 -28.00
C PHE A 18 -6.19 7.25 -28.74
N THR A 19 -5.23 7.15 -29.66
CA THR A 19 -4.96 5.93 -30.44
C THR A 19 -4.30 4.82 -29.60
N VAL A 20 -3.43 5.20 -28.67
CA VAL A 20 -2.75 4.29 -27.74
C VAL A 20 -3.29 4.53 -26.33
N LYS A 21 -3.69 3.45 -25.66
CA LYS A 21 -4.29 3.46 -24.33
C LYS A 21 -3.63 2.38 -23.51
N GLU A 22 -2.70 2.78 -22.66
CA GLU A 22 -2.02 1.87 -21.74
C GLU A 22 -2.62 2.00 -20.34
N ARG A 23 -2.81 0.87 -19.66
CA ARG A 23 -3.18 0.82 -18.25
C ARG A 23 -1.95 0.42 -17.46
N LEU A 24 -1.59 1.24 -16.48
CA LEU A 24 -0.57 0.90 -15.52
C LEU A 24 -1.22 0.13 -14.37
N ASP A 25 -0.81 -1.11 -14.21
CA ASP A 25 -1.17 -1.92 -13.04
C ASP A 25 -0.13 -1.73 -11.92
N HIS A 26 -0.46 -2.27 -10.74
CA HIS A 26 0.47 -2.28 -9.62
C HIS A 26 1.67 -3.18 -9.93
N TYR A 27 2.84 -2.75 -9.48
CA TYR A 27 4.07 -3.51 -9.61
C TYR A 27 4.08 -4.69 -8.64
N THR A 28 4.73 -5.79 -9.02
CA THR A 28 5.00 -6.90 -8.11
C THR A 28 6.09 -6.54 -7.10
N ALA A 29 6.22 -7.33 -6.04
CA ALA A 29 7.28 -7.14 -5.05
C ALA A 29 8.67 -7.29 -5.70
N GLU A 30 8.82 -8.21 -6.65
CA GLU A 30 10.06 -8.46 -7.38
C GLU A 30 10.43 -7.26 -8.28
N GLU A 31 9.46 -6.71 -9.01
CA GLU A 31 9.70 -5.52 -9.84
C GLU A 31 10.06 -4.30 -8.99
N LEU A 32 9.38 -4.11 -7.85
CA LEU A 32 9.71 -3.06 -6.89
C LEU A 32 11.08 -3.26 -6.25
N THR A 33 11.50 -4.50 -6.02
CA THR A 33 12.85 -4.83 -5.52
C THR A 33 13.91 -4.34 -6.50
N ILE A 34 13.73 -4.58 -7.80
CA ILE A 34 14.63 -4.07 -8.84
C ILE A 34 14.68 -2.54 -8.82
N ILE A 35 13.52 -1.89 -8.69
CA ILE A 35 13.43 -0.43 -8.62
C ILE A 35 14.18 0.10 -7.38
N LEU A 36 13.98 -0.52 -6.21
CA LEU A 36 14.62 -0.12 -4.97
C LEU A 36 16.15 -0.29 -5.03
N LEU A 37 16.64 -1.42 -5.55
CA LEU A 37 18.08 -1.66 -5.72
C LEU A 37 18.72 -0.69 -6.72
N ARG A 38 17.98 -0.27 -7.75
CA ARG A 38 18.46 0.78 -8.66
C ARG A 38 18.49 2.14 -7.94
N SER A 39 17.42 2.49 -7.22
CA SER A 39 17.31 3.77 -6.52
C SER A 39 18.33 3.90 -5.39
N SER A 40 18.68 2.81 -4.70
CA SER A 40 19.68 2.84 -3.64
C SER A 40 21.06 3.21 -4.17
N ARG A 41 21.43 2.75 -5.37
CA ARG A 41 22.67 3.15 -6.07
C ARG A 41 22.68 4.65 -6.39
N VAL A 42 21.55 5.21 -6.82
CA VAL A 42 21.42 6.65 -7.09
C VAL A 42 21.53 7.48 -5.81
N LEU A 43 21.07 6.93 -4.69
CA LEU A 43 21.15 7.56 -3.36
C LEU A 43 22.46 7.24 -2.62
N GLU A 44 23.39 6.53 -3.27
CA GLU A 44 24.68 6.10 -2.72
C GLU A 44 24.56 5.38 -1.36
N VAL A 45 23.51 4.57 -1.20
CA VAL A 45 23.28 3.78 0.02
C VAL A 45 23.35 2.27 -0.30
N PRO A 46 24.20 1.50 0.39
CA PRO A 46 24.17 0.04 0.32
C PRO A 46 22.82 -0.50 0.77
N LEU A 47 22.18 -1.32 -0.07
CA LEU A 47 20.90 -1.96 0.20
C LEU A 47 21.00 -3.44 -0.15
N GLU A 48 20.73 -4.30 0.82
CA GLU A 48 20.70 -5.75 0.64
C GLU A 48 19.45 -6.19 -0.14
N GLY A 49 19.56 -7.29 -0.89
CA GLY A 49 18.46 -7.81 -1.72
C GLY A 49 17.22 -8.17 -0.90
N ASP A 50 17.41 -8.88 0.22
CA ASP A 50 16.32 -9.29 1.10
C ASP A 50 15.67 -8.09 1.80
N ALA A 51 16.47 -7.06 2.11
CA ALA A 51 15.98 -5.80 2.68
C ALA A 51 15.13 -5.04 1.66
N ALA A 52 15.58 -4.97 0.40
CA ALA A 52 14.82 -4.38 -0.71
C ALA A 52 13.50 -5.11 -0.95
N LEU A 53 13.50 -6.45 -0.89
CA LEU A 53 12.28 -7.25 -1.02
C LEU A 53 11.30 -6.95 0.12
N LYS A 54 11.78 -6.88 1.37
CA LYS A 54 10.92 -6.57 2.51
C LYS A 54 10.26 -5.20 2.39
N MET A 55 11.02 -4.21 1.92
CA MET A 55 10.49 -2.88 1.63
C MET A 55 9.48 -2.89 0.49
N ALA A 56 9.74 -3.67 -0.56
CA ALA A 56 8.84 -3.81 -1.71
C ALA A 56 7.47 -4.38 -1.30
N GLU A 57 7.45 -5.40 -0.43
CA GLU A 57 6.21 -5.99 0.11
C GLU A 57 5.34 -4.98 0.86
N CYS A 58 5.97 -3.96 1.46
CA CYS A 58 5.31 -2.90 2.22
C CYS A 58 4.94 -1.67 1.34
N SER A 59 5.32 -1.67 0.06
CA SER A 59 5.23 -0.51 -0.81
C SER A 59 3.96 -0.45 -1.67
N ARG A 60 3.00 -1.34 -1.40
CA ARG A 60 1.66 -1.34 -2.02
C ARG A 60 1.69 -1.31 -3.57
N GLY A 61 2.62 -2.06 -4.15
CA GLY A 61 2.78 -2.14 -5.61
C GLY A 61 3.06 -0.80 -6.30
N THR A 62 3.57 0.19 -5.56
CA THR A 62 3.70 1.58 -6.04
C THR A 62 5.15 2.07 -5.92
N PRO A 63 5.85 2.35 -7.04
CA PRO A 63 7.24 2.80 -7.04
C PRO A 63 7.47 4.09 -6.26
N ARG A 64 6.49 4.99 -6.24
CA ARG A 64 6.54 6.24 -5.46
C ARG A 64 6.59 5.96 -3.96
N ILE A 65 5.80 4.99 -3.47
CA ILE A 65 5.78 4.62 -2.06
C ILE A 65 7.10 3.91 -1.70
N ALA A 66 7.56 2.99 -2.54
CA ALA A 66 8.85 2.31 -2.37
C ALA A 66 10.01 3.29 -2.25
N ASN A 67 10.13 4.24 -3.17
CA ASN A 67 11.22 5.23 -3.13
C ASN A 67 11.12 6.18 -1.93
N ASN A 68 9.90 6.54 -1.50
CA ASN A 68 9.73 7.33 -0.28
C ASN A 68 10.14 6.55 0.97
N LEU A 69 9.79 5.26 1.03
CA LEU A 69 10.22 4.37 2.12
C LEU A 69 11.75 4.23 2.14
N LEU A 70 12.39 4.06 0.97
CA LEU A 70 13.85 4.01 0.86
C LEU A 70 14.55 5.23 1.43
N ARG A 71 14.04 6.44 1.15
CA ARG A 71 14.62 7.65 1.74
C ARG A 71 14.50 7.64 3.27
N ARG A 72 13.35 7.27 3.82
CA ARG A 72 13.14 7.19 5.27
C ARG A 72 14.03 6.13 5.93
N VAL A 73 14.14 4.94 5.33
CA VAL A 73 14.99 3.86 5.85
C VAL A 73 16.47 4.24 5.76
N ARG A 74 16.90 4.91 4.69
CA ARG A 74 18.26 5.46 4.58
C ARG A 74 18.54 6.44 5.70
N ASP A 75 17.65 7.40 5.93
CA ASP A 75 17.82 8.40 6.97
C ASP A 75 17.92 7.74 8.36
N TYR A 76 17.18 6.64 8.59
CA TYR A 76 17.32 5.80 9.79
C TYR A 76 18.67 5.06 9.86
N ALA A 77 19.09 4.44 8.75
CA ALA A 77 20.33 3.66 8.66
C ALA A 77 21.59 4.52 8.90
N GLN A 78 21.60 5.75 8.39
CA GLN A 78 22.71 6.69 8.55
C GLN A 78 22.94 7.09 10.01
N VAL A 79 21.89 7.10 10.83
CA VAL A 79 22.00 7.47 12.25
C VAL A 79 22.38 6.29 13.14
N ARG A 80 22.04 5.05 12.76
CA ARG A 80 22.07 3.90 13.68
C ARG A 80 22.86 2.67 13.23
N HIS A 81 23.22 2.52 11.95
CA HIS A 81 23.70 1.22 11.42
C HIS A 81 24.75 1.34 10.30
N ASP A 82 25.77 2.19 10.46
CA ASP A 82 26.93 2.31 9.55
C ASP A 82 26.58 2.53 8.06
N GLY A 83 25.36 3.02 7.77
CA GLY A 83 24.91 3.36 6.42
C GLY A 83 24.49 2.18 5.54
N VAL A 84 24.49 0.93 6.04
CA VAL A 84 24.03 -0.25 5.27
C VAL A 84 22.57 -0.57 5.62
N ILE A 85 21.72 -0.69 4.60
CA ILE A 85 20.31 -1.08 4.78
C ILE A 85 20.19 -2.61 4.71
N SER A 86 20.21 -3.25 5.87
CA SER A 86 19.90 -4.68 6.06
C SER A 86 18.43 -4.93 6.42
N VAL A 87 18.02 -6.19 6.48
CA VAL A 87 16.64 -6.58 6.87
C VAL A 87 16.31 -6.10 8.29
N GLU A 88 17.27 -6.14 9.22
CA GLU A 88 17.12 -5.67 10.61
C GLU A 88 16.85 -4.16 10.64
N VAL A 89 17.59 -3.41 9.82
CA VAL A 89 17.43 -1.95 9.70
C VAL A 89 16.06 -1.62 9.13
N VAL A 90 15.63 -2.32 8.08
CA VAL A 90 14.29 -2.15 7.50
C VAL A 90 13.22 -2.44 8.52
N ARG A 91 13.31 -3.56 9.25
CA ARG A 91 12.32 -3.94 10.28
C ARG A 91 12.22 -2.87 11.37
N SER A 92 13.36 -2.41 11.89
CA SER A 92 13.40 -1.37 12.92
C SER A 92 12.81 -0.04 12.42
N ALA A 93 13.10 0.31 11.17
CA ALA A 93 12.55 1.50 10.54
C ALA A 93 11.03 1.38 10.28
N LEU A 94 10.54 0.21 9.87
CA LEU A 94 9.11 -0.05 9.69
C LEU A 94 8.35 0.04 11.00
N GLU A 95 8.89 -0.53 12.09
CA GLU A 95 8.32 -0.41 13.44
C GLU A 95 8.22 1.05 13.87
N MET A 96 9.27 1.86 13.65
CA MET A 96 9.26 3.29 13.93
C MET A 96 8.24 4.07 13.07
N LEU A 97 7.95 3.57 11.87
CA LEU A 97 6.93 4.14 10.97
C LEU A 97 5.52 3.58 11.24
N GLU A 98 5.35 2.78 12.29
CA GLU A 98 4.09 2.11 12.64
C GLU A 98 3.52 1.22 11.52
N ILE A 99 4.42 0.67 10.70
CA ILE A 99 4.09 -0.29 9.64
C ILE A 99 4.36 -1.69 10.18
N ASP A 100 3.33 -2.54 10.17
CA ASP A 100 3.46 -3.90 10.69
C ASP A 100 4.19 -4.86 9.73
N ALA A 101 4.39 -6.10 10.17
CA ALA A 101 5.07 -7.14 9.40
C ALA A 101 4.38 -7.46 8.05
N ASN A 102 3.08 -7.18 7.91
CA ASN A 102 2.29 -7.39 6.72
C ASN A 102 2.28 -6.16 5.78
N GLY A 103 2.89 -5.04 6.21
CA GLY A 103 2.92 -3.77 5.49
C GLY A 103 1.70 -2.89 5.75
N LEU A 104 0.88 -3.20 6.76
CA LEU A 104 -0.30 -2.42 7.12
C LEU A 104 0.12 -1.24 7.99
N ASN A 105 -0.35 -0.05 7.63
CA ASN A 105 -0.19 1.14 8.47
C ASN A 105 -1.40 1.31 9.42
N GLU A 106 -1.34 2.32 10.29
CA GLU A 106 -2.43 2.56 11.25
C GLU A 106 -3.80 2.81 10.59
N MET A 107 -3.86 3.49 9.45
CA MET A 107 -5.13 3.71 8.75
C MET A 107 -5.69 2.39 8.19
N ASP A 108 -4.84 1.53 7.62
CA ASP A 108 -5.23 0.20 7.15
C ASP A 108 -5.84 -0.61 8.31
N LYS A 109 -5.16 -0.62 9.46
CA LYS A 109 -5.64 -1.30 10.67
C LYS A 109 -6.93 -0.69 11.21
N ARG A 110 -7.09 0.64 11.16
CA ARG A 110 -8.33 1.33 11.57
C ARG A 110 -9.50 0.96 10.67
N ILE A 111 -9.29 0.89 9.35
CA ILE A 111 -10.30 0.45 8.39
C ILE A 111 -10.74 -0.99 8.70
N LEU A 112 -9.78 -1.91 8.83
CA LEU A 112 -10.07 -3.31 9.09
C LEU A 112 -10.78 -3.50 10.46
N ARG A 113 -10.28 -2.86 11.53
CA ARG A 113 -10.91 -2.89 12.87
C ARG A 113 -12.31 -2.30 12.85
N CYS A 114 -12.53 -1.18 12.17
CA CYS A 114 -13.84 -0.56 12.04
C CYS A 114 -14.86 -1.55 11.46
N ILE A 115 -14.51 -2.25 10.39
CA ILE A 115 -15.41 -3.26 9.79
C ILE A 115 -15.61 -4.45 10.74
N ALA A 116 -14.57 -4.92 11.42
CA ALA A 116 -14.64 -6.05 12.34
C ALA A 116 -15.52 -5.75 13.57
N GLU A 117 -15.20 -4.67 14.29
CA GLU A 117 -15.73 -4.37 15.62
C GLU A 117 -17.10 -3.67 15.54
N HIS A 118 -17.27 -2.72 14.61
CA HIS A 118 -18.52 -1.94 14.55
C HIS A 118 -19.58 -2.59 13.66
N PHE A 119 -19.18 -3.44 12.72
CA PHE A 119 -20.07 -4.00 11.70
C PHE A 119 -19.99 -5.53 11.58
N GLY A 120 -19.31 -6.21 12.51
CA GLY A 120 -19.26 -7.67 12.57
C GLY A 120 -18.66 -8.34 11.33
N GLY A 121 -17.75 -7.66 10.62
CA GLY A 121 -17.16 -8.14 9.37
C GLY A 121 -17.83 -7.62 8.09
N GLY A 122 -18.87 -6.79 8.19
CA GLY A 122 -19.56 -6.16 7.06
C GLY A 122 -20.88 -6.84 6.68
N PRO A 123 -21.54 -6.44 5.57
CA PRO A 123 -21.10 -5.46 4.57
C PRO A 123 -21.25 -3.99 5.02
N VAL A 124 -20.28 -3.16 4.63
CA VAL A 124 -20.24 -1.72 4.95
C VAL A 124 -20.11 -0.86 3.69
N GLY A 125 -20.92 0.20 3.61
CA GLY A 125 -20.79 1.21 2.56
C GLY A 125 -19.56 2.11 2.75
N ILE A 126 -18.94 2.55 1.64
CA ILE A 126 -17.72 3.38 1.68
C ILE A 126 -17.90 4.67 2.48
N LYS A 127 -19.05 5.33 2.35
CA LYS A 127 -19.35 6.58 3.05
C LYS A 127 -19.42 6.38 4.56
N THR A 128 -20.04 5.29 5.00
CA THR A 128 -20.15 4.94 6.42
C THR A 128 -18.78 4.59 7.00
N MET A 129 -18.00 3.80 6.27
CA MET A 129 -16.63 3.45 6.66
C MET A 129 -15.75 4.68 6.80
N ALA A 130 -15.76 5.54 5.77
CA ALA A 130 -15.04 6.81 5.71
C ALA A 130 -15.36 7.71 6.90
N LEU A 131 -16.65 7.87 7.21
CA LEU A 131 -17.08 8.64 8.37
C LEU A 131 -16.56 8.04 9.69
N ALA A 132 -16.61 6.72 9.84
CA ALA A 132 -16.20 6.04 11.07
C ALA A 132 -14.68 6.11 11.32
N VAL A 133 -13.86 6.10 10.26
CA VAL A 133 -12.39 6.21 10.39
C VAL A 133 -11.87 7.64 10.29
N GLY A 134 -12.72 8.60 9.89
CA GLY A 134 -12.36 10.01 9.72
C GLY A 134 -11.48 10.26 8.50
N GLU A 135 -11.75 9.58 7.39
CA GLU A 135 -10.97 9.66 6.15
C GLU A 135 -11.91 9.87 4.95
N GLU A 136 -11.40 10.38 3.83
CA GLU A 136 -12.23 10.58 2.64
C GLU A 136 -12.56 9.26 1.93
N PRO A 137 -13.80 9.07 1.43
CA PRO A 137 -14.20 7.88 0.68
C PRO A 137 -13.25 7.56 -0.49
N GLU A 138 -12.80 8.58 -1.22
CA GLU A 138 -11.91 8.45 -2.37
C GLU A 138 -10.51 8.00 -1.95
N THR A 139 -9.99 8.54 -0.83
CA THR A 139 -8.71 8.12 -0.25
C THR A 139 -8.75 6.64 0.13
N ILE A 140 -9.81 6.19 0.81
CA ILE A 140 -9.95 4.77 1.15
C ILE A 140 -10.01 3.91 -0.11
N GLU A 141 -10.85 4.29 -1.08
CA GLU A 141 -11.07 3.51 -2.30
C GLU A 141 -9.81 3.40 -3.17
N HIS A 142 -8.99 4.44 -3.24
CA HIS A 142 -7.87 4.53 -4.18
C HIS A 142 -6.50 4.32 -3.55
N VAL A 143 -6.35 4.52 -2.23
CA VAL A 143 -5.06 4.42 -1.54
C VAL A 143 -4.97 3.16 -0.68
N HIS A 144 -6.07 2.77 -0.02
CA HIS A 144 -6.07 1.70 0.98
C HIS A 144 -6.67 0.40 0.44
N GLU A 145 -7.86 0.46 -0.14
CA GLU A 145 -8.57 -0.73 -0.62
C GLU A 145 -7.76 -1.58 -1.63
N PRO A 146 -7.03 -1.02 -2.61
CA PRO A 146 -6.30 -1.84 -3.57
C PRO A 146 -5.28 -2.76 -2.89
N PHE A 147 -4.60 -2.26 -1.85
CA PHE A 147 -3.64 -3.04 -1.08
C PHE A 147 -4.31 -4.05 -0.15
N LEU A 148 -5.39 -3.66 0.53
CA LEU A 148 -6.14 -4.56 1.40
C LEU A 148 -6.79 -5.71 0.62
N ILE A 149 -7.28 -5.44 -0.59
CA ILE A 149 -7.86 -6.44 -1.50
C ILE A 149 -6.76 -7.35 -2.05
N SER A 150 -5.61 -6.81 -2.47
CA SER A 150 -4.51 -7.63 -3.01
C SER A 150 -3.87 -8.52 -1.95
N LYS A 151 -3.80 -8.08 -0.68
CA LYS A 151 -3.44 -8.90 0.47
C LYS A 151 -4.55 -9.88 0.89
N GLY A 152 -5.71 -9.83 0.24
CA GLY A 152 -6.84 -10.71 0.50
C GLY A 152 -7.44 -10.51 1.89
N LEU A 153 -7.46 -9.27 2.40
CA LEU A 153 -8.01 -8.88 3.70
C LEU A 153 -9.41 -8.25 3.57
N LEU A 154 -9.69 -7.64 2.42
CA LEU A 154 -10.95 -6.97 2.12
C LEU A 154 -11.54 -7.51 0.83
N SER A 155 -12.86 -7.61 0.74
CA SER A 155 -13.58 -7.92 -0.48
C SER A 155 -14.69 -6.90 -0.75
N ARG A 156 -14.90 -6.57 -2.03
CA ARG A 156 -16.00 -5.71 -2.47
C ARG A 156 -17.18 -6.56 -2.92
N THR A 157 -18.35 -6.26 -2.38
CA THR A 157 -19.64 -6.82 -2.79
C THR A 157 -20.58 -5.71 -3.26
N PRO A 158 -21.68 -6.03 -3.97
CA PRO A 158 -22.70 -5.03 -4.31
C PRO A 158 -23.31 -4.32 -3.10
N GLN A 159 -23.33 -4.98 -1.93
CA GLN A 159 -23.90 -4.46 -0.69
C GLN A 159 -22.90 -3.63 0.12
N GLY A 160 -21.60 -3.73 -0.15
CA GLY A 160 -20.54 -3.07 0.61
C GLY A 160 -19.25 -3.85 0.69
N ARG A 161 -18.36 -3.42 1.59
CA ARG A 161 -17.07 -4.03 1.87
C ARG A 161 -17.23 -5.05 2.99
N ILE A 162 -16.63 -6.22 2.82
CA ILE A 162 -16.59 -7.28 3.83
C ILE A 162 -15.16 -7.67 4.13
N LEU A 163 -14.90 -8.08 5.37
CA LEU A 163 -13.63 -8.70 5.73
C LEU A 163 -13.56 -10.12 5.19
N THR A 164 -12.36 -10.53 4.80
CA THR A 164 -12.08 -11.93 4.49
C THR A 164 -11.68 -12.68 5.78
N PRO A 165 -11.71 -14.03 5.77
CA PRO A 165 -11.20 -14.81 6.89
C PRO A 165 -9.73 -14.51 7.26
N ASN A 166 -8.92 -14.06 6.30
CA ASN A 166 -7.53 -13.70 6.56
C ASN A 166 -7.41 -12.42 7.39
N ALA A 167 -8.32 -11.45 7.21
CA ALA A 167 -8.31 -10.23 8.02
C ALA A 167 -8.59 -10.52 9.49
N SER A 168 -9.56 -11.37 9.80
CA SER A 168 -9.86 -11.75 11.19
C SER A 168 -8.65 -12.39 11.88
N ARG A 169 -7.90 -13.23 11.15
CA ARG A 169 -6.66 -13.85 11.66
C ARG A 169 -5.57 -12.82 11.98
N ILE A 170 -5.40 -11.80 11.13
CA ILE A 170 -4.38 -10.76 11.33
C ILE A 170 -4.77 -9.81 12.47
N LEU A 171 -6.06 -9.49 12.60
CA LEU A 171 -6.57 -8.62 13.65
C LEU A 171 -6.62 -9.30 15.04
N GLY A 172 -6.46 -10.62 15.11
CA GLY A 172 -6.63 -11.38 16.35
C GLY A 172 -8.08 -11.40 16.86
N ALA A 173 -9.04 -11.12 15.98
CA ALA A 173 -10.46 -11.16 16.32
C ALA A 173 -10.97 -12.60 16.21
N HIS A 174 -11.31 -13.20 17.36
CA HIS A 174 -11.90 -14.53 17.49
C HIS A 174 -13.40 -14.51 17.22
#